data_AF-A0A9W6SU39-F1
#
_entry.id   AF-A0A9W6SU39-F1
#
_cell.length_a   1.000
_cell.length_b   1.000
_cell.length_c   1.000
_cell.angle_alpha   90.00
_cell.angle_beta   90.00
_cell.angle_gamma   90.00
#
_symmetry.space_group_name_H-M   'P 1'
#
loop_
_entity.id
_entity.type
_entity.pdbx_description
1 polymer ?
#
loop_
_entity_poly.entity_id
_entity_poly.type
_entity_poly.pdbx_seq_one_letter_code
_entity_poly.pdbx_strand_id
1 'polypeptide(L)' 'MSTASEHIAIIEDPHLALGRHCGRCGRSAGEDALIWTMERNERGLVWTCPECTRRNLAAIEGGLDQAFWD' A
#
# COMPACT_ATOMS: atom_id res chain seq x y z
N MET A 1 -16.11 -12.11 -39.74
CA MET A 1 -14.92 -12.70 -39.09
C MET A 1 -14.47 -11.72 -38.02
N SER A 2 -14.68 -12.06 -36.74
CA SER A 2 -14.35 -11.22 -35.58
C SER A 2 -13.02 -11.70 -35.01
N THR A 3 -12.03 -10.81 -34.92
CA THR A 3 -10.81 -11.04 -34.14
C THR A 3 -10.80 -10.00 -33.02
N ALA A 4 -11.09 -10.46 -31.81
CA ALA A 4 -11.03 -9.67 -30.59
C ALA A 4 -9.59 -9.16 -30.40
N SER A 5 -9.41 -7.85 -30.33
CA SER A 5 -8.15 -7.25 -29.89
C SER A 5 -8.24 -7.10 -28.37
N GLU A 6 -7.40 -7.87 -27.67
CA GLU A 6 -7.20 -7.84 -26.23
C GLU A 6 -6.55 -6.49 -25.86
N HIS A 7 -7.36 -5.45 -25.69
CA HIS A 7 -6.90 -4.19 -25.14
C HIS A 7 -6.74 -4.35 -23.62
N ILE A 8 -5.50 -4.56 -23.17
CA ILE A 8 -5.11 -4.14 -21.82
C ILE A 8 -5.32 -2.62 -21.79
N ALA A 9 -6.47 -2.19 -21.27
CA ALA A 9 -6.65 -0.81 -20.88
C ALA A 9 -5.63 -0.54 -19.77
N ILE A 10 -4.61 0.27 -20.05
CA ILE A 10 -3.87 0.96 -19.02
C ILE A 10 -4.93 1.81 -18.33
N ILE A 11 -5.44 1.34 -17.20
CA ILE A 11 -6.32 2.13 -16.36
C ILE A 11 -5.43 3.27 -15.89
N GLU A 12 -5.52 4.45 -16.52
CA GLU A 12 -5.16 5.70 -15.88
C GLU A 12 -6.16 5.89 -14.74
N ASP A 13 -5.98 5.13 -13.66
CA ASP A 13 -6.86 5.16 -12.51
C ASP A 13 -6.70 6.55 -11.89
N PRO A 14 -7.72 7.42 -11.93
CA PRO A 14 -7.62 8.76 -11.38
C PRO A 14 -7.34 8.75 -9.87
N HIS A 15 -7.55 7.62 -9.19
CA HIS A 15 -7.14 7.42 -7.81
C HIS A 15 -5.64 7.14 -7.64
N LEU A 16 -4.86 6.92 -8.71
CA LEU A 16 -3.40 6.89 -8.65
C LEU A 16 -2.79 8.28 -8.47
N ALA A 17 -3.50 9.33 -8.90
CA ALA A 17 -3.00 10.72 -8.94
C ALA A 17 -3.49 11.62 -7.79
N LEU A 18 -4.49 11.21 -7.01
CA LEU A 18 -4.91 11.95 -5.82
C LEU A 18 -3.92 11.65 -4.68
N GLY A 19 -3.14 12.65 -4.29
CA GLY A 19 -2.11 12.56 -3.26
C GLY A 19 -2.61 11.82 -2.02
N ARG A 20 -2.10 10.60 -1.81
CA ARG A 20 -2.42 9.78 -0.64
C ARG A 20 -1.57 10.23 0.53
N HIS A 21 -2.16 10.39 1.70
CA HIS A 21 -1.40 10.69 2.92
C HIS A 21 -1.24 9.44 3.78
N CYS A 22 -0.05 9.26 4.36
CA CYS A 22 0.18 8.19 5.30
C CYS A 22 -0.61 8.46 6.57
N GLY A 23 -1.51 7.54 6.94
CA GLY A 23 -2.32 7.65 8.16
C GLY A 23 -1.51 7.66 9.47
N ARG A 24 -0.20 7.34 9.40
CA ARG A 24 0.69 7.27 10.56
C ARG A 24 1.61 8.49 10.69
N CYS A 25 2.27 8.90 9.61
CA CYS A 25 3.26 10.00 9.63
C CYS A 25 2.87 11.22 8.81
N GLY A 26 1.73 11.21 8.10
CA GLY A 26 1.25 12.33 7.30
C GLY A 26 2.00 12.57 5.99
N ARG A 27 3.06 11.79 5.68
CA ARG A 27 3.77 11.86 4.39
C ARG A 27 2.77 11.80 3.24
N SER A 28 2.96 12.61 2.21
CA SER A 28 2.21 12.51 0.95
C SER A 28 2.92 11.56 0.00
N ALA A 29 2.15 10.76 -0.74
CA ALA A 29 2.66 9.91 -1.80
C ALA A 29 3.10 10.75 -3.00
N GLY A 30 4.28 10.46 -3.53
CA GLY A 30 4.76 11.02 -4.79
C GLY A 30 4.71 9.96 -5.89
N GLU A 31 5.76 9.87 -6.69
CA GLU A 31 5.93 8.83 -7.70
C GLU A 31 6.01 7.42 -7.10
N ASP A 32 6.27 7.30 -5.80
CA ASP A 32 6.36 6.05 -5.06
C ASP A 32 5.00 5.52 -4.58
N ALA A 33 3.88 6.11 -4.99
CA ALA A 33 2.55 5.74 -4.48
C ALA A 33 2.20 4.25 -4.65
N LEU A 34 2.77 3.57 -5.65
CA LEU A 34 2.51 2.16 -5.95
C LEU A 34 3.07 1.18 -4.91
N ILE A 35 4.10 1.57 -4.15
CA ILE A 35 4.72 0.70 -3.15
C ILE A 35 4.13 0.88 -1.74
N TRP A 36 3.08 1.70 -1.62
CA TRP A 36 2.42 1.96 -0.35
C TRP A 36 1.45 0.83 0.01
N THR A 37 1.32 0.54 1.31
CA THR A 37 0.35 -0.45 1.80
C THR A 37 -1.01 0.20 1.94
N MET A 38 -2.06 -0.48 1.47
CA MET A 38 -3.44 -0.07 1.63
C MET A 38 -4.19 -1.09 2.48
N GLU A 39 -4.97 -0.59 3.43
CA GLU A 39 -5.86 -1.39 4.26
C GLU A 39 -7.25 -0.75 4.26
N ARG A 40 -8.29 -1.58 4.34
CA ARG A 40 -9.66 -1.12 4.63
C ARG A 40 -10.00 -1.51 6.06
N ASN A 41 -10.34 -0.53 6.88
CA ASN A 41 -10.84 -0.73 8.23
C ASN A 41 -12.22 -0.10 8.43
N GLU A 42 -12.74 -0.12 9.67
CA GLU A 42 -14.05 0.46 10.02
C GLU A 42 -14.20 1.94 9.66
N ARG A 43 -13.10 2.69 9.59
CA ARG A 43 -13.05 4.12 9.25
C ARG A 43 -12.84 4.38 7.76
N GLY A 44 -12.72 3.32 6.96
CA GLY A 44 -12.52 3.40 5.52
C GLY A 44 -11.11 2.99 5.09
N LEU A 45 -10.65 3.60 4.00
CA LEU A 45 -9.37 3.27 3.38
C LEU A 45 -8.22 4.00 4.09
N VAL A 46 -7.20 3.25 4.53
CA VAL A 46 -6.01 3.79 5.16
C VAL A 46 -4.78 3.43 4.32
N TRP A 47 -3.93 4.42 4.08
CA TRP A 47 -2.68 4.26 3.37
C TRP A 47 -1.49 4.39 4.33
N THR A 48 -0.50 3.51 4.17
CA THR A 48 0.73 3.51 4.98
C THR A 48 1.94 3.56 4.07
N CYS A 49 2.85 4.52 4.33
CA CYS A 49 4.06 4.64 3.53
C CYS A 49 5.04 3.49 3.82
N PRO A 50 5.96 3.16 2.89
CA PRO A 50 6.85 2.00 3.01
C PRO A 50 7.71 2.01 4.29
N GLU A 51 8.09 3.19 4.76
CA GLU A 51 8.87 3.35 5.98
C GLU A 51 8.05 3.02 7.23
N CYS A 52 6.81 3.52 7.31
CA CYS A 52 5.92 3.21 8.43
C CYS A 52 5.49 1.75 8.45
N THR A 53 5.31 1.13 7.27
CA THR A 53 5.05 -0.31 7.15
C THR A 53 6.24 -1.11 7.68
N ARG A 54 7.47 -0.82 7.24
CA ARG A 54 8.67 -1.53 7.72
C ARG A 54 8.92 -1.34 9.21
N ARG A 55 8.70 -0.13 9.73
CA ARG A 55 8.80 0.12 11.18
C ARG A 55 7.74 -0.67 11.96
N ASN A 56 6.54 -0.82 11.41
CA ASN A 56 5.51 -1.65 12.02
C ASN A 56 5.93 -3.12 12.08
N LEU A 57 6.41 -3.65 10.96
CA LEU A 57 6.85 -5.03 10.86
C LEU A 57 7.99 -5.34 11.85
N ALA A 58 9.02 -4.49 11.89
CA ALA A 58 10.13 -4.65 12.82
C ALA A 58 9.68 -4.61 14.30
N ALA A 59 8.67 -3.79 14.63
CA ALA A 59 8.11 -3.74 15.98
C ALA A 59 7.32 -5.01 16.33
N ILE A 60 6.61 -5.60 15.37
CA ILE A 60 5.91 -6.88 15.54
C ILE A 60 6.95 -7.98 15.73
N GLU A 61 7.88 -8.14 14.78
CA GLU A 61 8.91 -9.18 14.80
C GLU A 61 9.79 -9.11 16.05
N GLY A 62 10.17 -7.91 16.50
CA GLY A 62 10.96 -7.72 17.71
C GLY A 62 10.22 -8.00 19.02
N GLY A 63 8.89 -8.13 18.97
CA GLY A 63 8.06 -8.52 20.11
C GLY A 63 7.78 -10.01 20.22
N LEU A 64 8.17 -10.81 19.21
CA LEU A 64 7.98 -12.25 19.19
C LEU A 64 9.08 -12.94 20.01
N ASP A 65 8.71 -14.02 20.72
CA ASP A 65 9.68 -14.84 21.44
C ASP A 65 10.54 -15.67 20.46
N GLN A 66 11.59 -16.32 20.98
CA GLN A 66 12.44 -17.18 20.14
C GLN A 66 11.70 -18.42 19.63
N ALA A 67 10.69 -18.90 20.37
CA ALA A 67 9.93 -20.08 19.97
C ALA A 67 9.10 -19.85 18.70
N PHE A 68 8.80 -18.60 18.35
CA PHE A 68 8.21 -18.25 17.06
C PHE A 68 9.16 -18.47 15.87
N TRP A 69 10.48 -18.39 16.09
CA TRP A 69 11.50 -18.45 15.05
C TRP A 69 12.15 -19.83 14.86
N ASP A 70 11.93 -20.75 15.82
CA ASP A 70 12.36 -22.15 15.75
C ASP A 70 11.50 -22.98 14.79
#